data_AF-A0A973SN97-F1
#
_entry.id   AF-A0A973SN97-F1
#
_cell.length_a   1.000
_cell.length_b   1.000
_cell.length_c   1.000
_cell.angle_alpha   90.00
_cell.angle_beta   90.00
_cell.angle_gamma   90.00
#
_symmetry.space_group_name_H-M   'P 1'
#
loop_
_entity.id
_entity.type
_entity.pdbx_description
1 polymer ?
#
loop_
_entity_poly.entity_id
_entity_poly.type
_entity_poly.pdbx_seq_one_letter_code
_entity_poly.pdbx_strand_id
1 'polypeptide(L)'
;DGRRVVGHGGSTVGQVSALDVVPDAGVAVVVLTNGAGGGALAQRVVDHVLLERTGARVADPVIRPRRAPALDLSRYAGYYDGVLATLDVTPDGDALLATLRTDLDEDVPPPAMTLRLTPVDARTFAVDGGDQYVHFVEPDESGRPAYASALGRIFPRSR
;
A
#
# COMPACT_ATOMS: atom_id res chain seq x y z
N ASP A 1 -17.15 3.12 13.17
CA ASP A 1 -18.11 2.71 14.23
C ASP A 1 -17.41 2.18 15.49
N GLY A 2 -16.07 2.16 15.54
CA GLY A 2 -15.29 1.84 16.75
C GLY A 2 -15.13 0.34 17.02
N ARG A 3 -15.69 -0.52 16.15
CA ARG A 3 -15.49 -1.97 16.24
C ARG A 3 -14.10 -2.35 15.77
N ARG A 4 -13.53 -3.36 16.41
CA ARG A 4 -12.24 -3.93 16.02
C ARG A 4 -12.46 -4.99 14.94
N VAL A 5 -11.83 -4.78 13.79
CA VAL A 5 -11.71 -5.79 12.73
C VAL A 5 -10.28 -6.33 12.74
N VAL A 6 -10.12 -7.64 12.70
CA VAL A 6 -8.83 -8.32 12.58
C VAL A 6 -8.80 -9.03 11.24
N GLY A 7 -7.86 -8.64 10.38
CA GLY A 7 -7.76 -9.18 9.04
C GLY A 7 -6.42 -9.81 8.72
N HIS A 8 -6.42 -10.69 7.73
CA HIS A 8 -5.22 -11.15 7.04
C HIS A 8 -5.57 -11.44 5.58
N GLY A 9 -4.57 -11.41 4.72
CA GLY A 9 -4.75 -11.74 3.32
C GLY A 9 -3.47 -12.23 2.70
N GLY A 10 -3.53 -12.51 1.42
CA GLY A 10 -2.38 -12.97 0.67
C GLY A 10 -2.69 -12.98 -0.80
N SER A 11 -1.66 -12.74 -1.60
CA SER A 11 -1.75 -12.82 -3.05
C SER A 11 -0.60 -13.64 -3.59
N THR A 12 -0.90 -14.46 -4.58
CA THR A 12 0.05 -15.12 -5.47
C THR A 12 -0.34 -14.82 -6.92
N VAL A 13 0.40 -15.35 -7.90
CA VAL A 13 0.14 -15.07 -9.32
C VAL A 13 -1.26 -15.55 -9.73
N GLY A 14 -2.19 -14.62 -9.81
CA GLY A 14 -3.58 -14.88 -10.21
C GLY A 14 -4.52 -15.31 -9.07
N GLN A 15 -4.05 -15.37 -7.82
CA GLN A 15 -4.89 -15.72 -6.67
C GLN A 15 -4.83 -14.65 -5.57
N VAL A 16 -5.97 -14.41 -4.92
CA VAL A 16 -6.07 -13.53 -3.76
C VAL A 16 -6.92 -14.19 -2.67
N SER A 17 -6.48 -14.04 -1.43
CA SER A 17 -7.20 -14.40 -0.21
C SER A 17 -7.39 -13.17 0.67
N ALA A 18 -8.57 -13.09 1.27
CA ALA A 18 -8.93 -12.11 2.29
C ALA A 18 -9.68 -12.82 3.43
N LEU A 19 -9.32 -12.49 4.67
CA LEU A 19 -9.96 -12.92 5.90
C LEU A 19 -10.17 -11.67 6.75
N ASP A 20 -11.39 -11.47 7.23
CA ASP A 20 -11.74 -10.43 8.18
C ASP A 20 -12.62 -10.98 9.29
N VAL A 21 -12.28 -10.67 10.53
CA VAL A 21 -12.96 -11.15 11.73
C VAL A 21 -13.40 -9.96 12.57
N VAL A 22 -14.65 -9.98 13.01
CA VAL A 22 -15.24 -9.02 13.96
C VAL A 22 -15.55 -9.79 15.25
N PRO A 23 -14.59 -9.85 16.20
CA PRO A 23 -14.69 -10.77 17.34
C PRO A 23 -15.90 -10.50 18.24
N ASP A 24 -16.27 -9.23 18.45
CA ASP A 24 -17.40 -8.84 19.30
C ASP A 24 -18.77 -9.21 18.72
N ALA A 25 -18.84 -9.42 17.39
CA ALA A 25 -20.04 -9.83 16.68
C ALA A 25 -20.07 -11.34 16.38
N GLY A 26 -18.98 -12.06 16.65
CA GLY A 26 -18.85 -13.48 16.30
C GLY A 26 -18.90 -13.73 14.79
N VAL A 27 -18.47 -12.76 13.97
CA VAL A 27 -18.51 -12.84 12.50
C VAL A 27 -17.09 -12.97 11.94
N ALA A 28 -16.94 -13.87 10.97
CA ALA A 28 -15.75 -13.99 10.14
C ALA A 28 -16.16 -14.11 8.67
N VAL A 29 -15.43 -13.43 7.79
CA VAL A 29 -15.63 -13.46 6.33
C VAL A 29 -14.33 -13.91 5.68
N VAL A 30 -14.42 -14.90 4.79
CA VAL A 30 -13.28 -15.38 3.99
C VAL A 30 -13.66 -15.32 2.53
N VAL A 31 -12.82 -14.70 1.71
CA VAL A 31 -13.00 -14.63 0.25
C VAL A 31 -11.72 -15.10 -0.43
N LEU A 32 -11.87 -16.03 -1.36
CA LEU A 32 -10.80 -16.56 -2.19
C LEU A 32 -11.16 -16.30 -3.65
N THR A 33 -10.21 -15.78 -4.42
CA THR A 33 -10.39 -15.48 -5.85
C THR A 33 -9.20 -16.00 -6.64
N ASN A 34 -9.43 -16.39 -7.89
CA ASN A 34 -8.46 -17.00 -8.79
C ASN A 34 -8.51 -16.38 -10.21
N GLY A 35 -8.75 -15.08 -10.28
CA GLY A 35 -8.91 -14.37 -11.55
C GLY A 35 -8.47 -12.91 -11.45
N ALA A 36 -8.27 -12.29 -12.61
CA ALA A 36 -7.92 -10.89 -12.72
C ALA A 36 -8.94 -10.01 -11.97
N GLY A 37 -8.45 -9.04 -11.20
CA GLY A 37 -9.29 -8.19 -10.35
C GLY A 37 -9.84 -8.87 -9.09
N GLY A 38 -9.37 -10.08 -8.78
CA GLY A 38 -9.81 -10.86 -7.62
C GLY A 38 -9.70 -10.12 -6.29
N GLY A 39 -8.63 -9.34 -6.06
CA GLY A 39 -8.49 -8.53 -4.86
C GLY A 39 -9.57 -7.46 -4.71
N ALA A 40 -9.91 -6.73 -5.78
CA ALA A 40 -10.97 -5.73 -5.76
C ALA A 40 -12.36 -6.36 -5.55
N LEU A 41 -12.59 -7.56 -6.10
CA LEU A 41 -13.81 -8.32 -5.83
C LEU A 41 -13.87 -8.77 -4.37
N ALA A 42 -12.77 -9.33 -3.84
CA ALA A 42 -12.67 -9.79 -2.46
C ALA A 42 -12.98 -8.67 -1.48
N GLN A 43 -12.39 -7.48 -1.66
CA GLN A 43 -12.64 -6.33 -0.80
C GLN A 43 -14.12 -5.93 -0.82
N ARG A 44 -14.75 -5.81 -2.00
CA ARG A 44 -16.18 -5.46 -2.10
C ARG A 44 -17.08 -6.48 -1.41
N VAL A 45 -16.77 -7.77 -1.50
CA VAL A 45 -17.54 -8.83 -0.84
C VAL A 45 -17.37 -8.74 0.68
N VAL A 46 -16.14 -8.57 1.17
CA VAL A 46 -15.85 -8.38 2.60
C VAL A 46 -16.61 -7.18 3.14
N ASP A 47 -16.44 -6.01 2.52
CA ASP A 47 -17.08 -4.76 2.97
C ASP A 47 -18.59 -4.89 3.01
N HIS A 48 -19.19 -5.49 1.98
CA HIS A 48 -20.63 -5.71 1.91
C HIS A 48 -21.10 -6.63 3.03
N VAL A 49 -20.47 -7.80 3.20
CA VAL A 49 -20.89 -8.78 4.22
C VAL A 49 -20.68 -8.23 5.63
N LEU A 50 -19.57 -7.55 5.91
CA LEU A 50 -19.32 -6.97 7.22
C LEU A 50 -20.33 -5.87 7.55
N LEU A 51 -20.63 -4.98 6.60
CA LEU A 51 -21.64 -3.95 6.78
C LEU A 51 -23.01 -4.55 7.07
N GLU A 52 -23.46 -5.50 6.27
CA GLU A 52 -24.77 -6.15 6.42
C GLU A 52 -24.89 -6.95 7.72
N ARG A 53 -23.81 -7.61 8.17
CA ARG A 53 -23.87 -8.51 9.33
C ARG A 53 -23.56 -7.85 10.66
N THR A 54 -22.78 -6.77 10.65
CA THR A 54 -22.24 -6.18 11.90
C THR A 54 -22.48 -4.68 12.00
N GLY A 55 -22.87 -4.03 10.90
CA GLY A 55 -22.89 -2.57 10.77
C GLY A 55 -21.49 -1.95 10.63
N ALA A 56 -20.43 -2.77 10.65
CA ALA A 56 -19.06 -2.30 10.55
C ALA A 56 -18.73 -1.83 9.14
N ARG A 57 -18.06 -0.69 9.07
CA ARG A 57 -17.40 -0.22 7.85
C ARG A 57 -15.90 -0.31 8.07
N VAL A 58 -15.24 -1.15 7.29
CA VAL A 58 -13.79 -1.10 7.17
C VAL A 58 -13.50 0.15 6.33
N ALA A 59 -13.13 1.23 7.00
CA ALA A 59 -12.70 2.45 6.33
C ALA A 59 -11.20 2.58 6.56
N ASP A 60 -10.41 2.45 5.51
CA ASP A 60 -9.08 3.01 5.55
C ASP A 60 -9.23 4.53 5.55
N PRO A 61 -8.68 5.24 6.55
CA PRO A 61 -8.76 6.68 6.57
C PRO A 61 -7.98 7.21 5.37
N VAL A 62 -8.70 7.70 4.35
CA VAL A 62 -8.06 8.48 3.30
C VAL A 62 -7.56 9.78 3.91
N ILE A 63 -6.29 9.81 4.27
CA ILE A 63 -5.59 11.01 4.74
C ILE A 63 -5.28 11.86 3.50
N ARG A 64 -6.17 12.79 3.18
CA ARG A 64 -5.88 13.86 2.21
C ARG A 64 -5.37 15.08 2.95
N PRO A 65 -4.15 15.57 2.65
CA PRO A 65 -3.70 16.82 3.22
C PRO A 65 -4.56 17.97 2.69
N ARG A 66 -4.95 18.92 3.55
CA ARG A 66 -5.70 20.12 3.13
C ARG A 66 -4.88 21.03 2.21
N ARG A 67 -3.55 20.93 2.27
CA ARG A 67 -2.59 21.64 1.43
C ARG A 67 -1.37 20.74 1.23
N ALA A 68 -0.83 20.70 0.01
CA ALA A 68 0.41 19.98 -0.26
C ALA A 68 1.52 20.50 0.67
N PRO A 69 2.22 19.60 1.40
CA PRO A 69 3.32 20.02 2.26
C PRO A 69 4.49 20.52 1.39
N ALA A 70 5.15 21.57 1.84
CA ALA A 70 6.36 22.07 1.20
C ALA A 70 7.53 21.15 1.58
N LEU A 71 7.81 20.15 0.74
CA LEU A 71 8.88 19.18 0.93
C LEU A 71 9.92 19.29 -0.19
N ASP A 72 11.18 19.08 0.16
CA ASP A 72 12.26 18.86 -0.80
C ASP A 72 12.22 17.40 -1.24
N LEU A 73 11.49 17.14 -2.34
CA LEU A 73 11.24 15.80 -2.87
C LEU A 73 12.52 15.10 -3.34
N SER A 74 13.60 15.84 -3.62
CA SER A 74 14.88 15.25 -4.00
C SER A 74 15.48 14.37 -2.90
N ARG A 75 15.09 14.57 -1.64
CA ARG A 75 15.54 13.75 -0.49
C ARG A 75 15.03 12.32 -0.55
N TYR A 76 13.86 12.12 -1.14
CA TYR A 76 13.19 10.83 -1.23
C TYR A 76 13.58 10.05 -2.50
N ALA A 77 14.12 10.75 -3.50
CA ALA A 77 14.62 10.12 -4.72
C ALA A 77 15.76 9.16 -4.41
N GLY A 78 15.75 7.98 -5.02
CA GLY A 78 16.73 6.93 -4.76
C GLY A 78 16.20 5.56 -5.14
N TYR A 79 17.07 4.57 -5.01
CA TYR A 79 16.74 3.17 -5.28
C TYR A 79 16.56 2.42 -3.95
N TYR A 80 15.40 1.80 -3.79
CA TYR A 80 15.05 1.03 -2.61
C TYR A 80 14.92 -0.45 -2.98
N ASP A 81 15.78 -1.27 -2.38
CA ASP A 81 16.01 -2.66 -2.75
C ASP A 81 15.44 -3.58 -1.67
N GLY A 82 14.24 -4.09 -1.90
CA GLY A 82 13.50 -4.93 -0.97
C GLY A 82 13.55 -6.40 -1.35
N VAL A 83 13.12 -7.26 -0.42
CA VAL A 83 12.96 -8.68 -0.70
C VAL A 83 11.79 -8.89 -1.68
N LEU A 84 12.07 -9.48 -2.84
CA LEU A 84 11.12 -9.79 -3.93
C LEU A 84 10.54 -8.57 -4.66
N ALA A 85 11.03 -7.36 -4.41
CA ALA A 85 10.62 -6.18 -5.15
C ALA A 85 11.60 -5.02 -5.00
N THR A 86 11.65 -4.16 -6.00
CA THR A 86 12.48 -2.95 -5.99
C THR A 86 11.63 -1.72 -6.33
N LEU A 87 12.02 -0.58 -5.78
CA LEU A 87 11.36 0.72 -5.98
C LEU A 87 12.39 1.75 -6.44
N ASP A 88 12.29 2.21 -7.68
CA ASP A 88 13.10 3.31 -8.20
C ASP A 88 12.29 4.61 -8.13
N VAL A 89 12.69 5.52 -7.25
CA VAL A 89 11.94 6.73 -6.90
C VAL A 89 12.63 7.94 -7.49
N THR A 90 11.88 8.74 -8.26
CA THR A 90 12.37 9.97 -8.88
C THR A 90 11.40 11.14 -8.63
N PRO A 91 11.88 12.39 -8.51
CA PRO A 91 11.00 13.54 -8.39
C PRO A 91 10.29 13.84 -9.71
N ASP A 92 9.01 14.23 -9.62
CA ASP A 92 8.19 14.68 -10.75
C ASP A 92 7.29 15.85 -10.31
N GLY A 93 7.81 17.07 -10.45
CA GLY A 93 7.12 18.29 -10.05
C GLY A 93 6.78 18.31 -8.55
N ASP A 94 5.49 18.16 -8.23
CA ASP A 94 4.96 18.17 -6.87
C ASP A 94 4.75 16.77 -6.25
N ALA A 95 5.17 15.72 -6.96
CA ALA A 95 5.06 14.33 -6.54
C ALA A 95 6.38 13.57 -6.76
N LEU A 96 6.39 12.30 -6.34
CA LEU A 96 7.42 11.34 -6.77
C LEU A 96 6.80 10.37 -7.77
N LEU A 97 7.59 9.91 -8.73
CA LEU A 97 7.29 8.71 -9.51
C LEU A 97 8.10 7.56 -8.95
N ALA A 98 7.42 6.48 -8.59
CA ALA A 98 8.03 5.26 -8.10
C ALA A 98 7.79 4.13 -9.09
N THR A 99 8.85 3.61 -9.68
CA THR A 99 8.79 2.43 -10.55
C THR A 99 8.97 1.20 -9.68
N LEU A 100 7.87 0.47 -9.46
CA LEU A 100 7.85 -0.80 -8.75
C LEU A 100 8.13 -1.95 -9.72
N ARG A 101 9.07 -2.82 -9.36
CA ARG A 101 9.30 -4.11 -10.02
C ARG A 101 9.19 -5.21 -8.99
N THR A 102 8.45 -6.28 -9.28
CA THR A 102 8.19 -7.37 -8.33
C THR A 102 8.75 -8.69 -8.85
N ASP A 103 9.67 -9.32 -8.17
CA ASP A 103 10.28 -10.58 -8.61
C ASP A 103 9.47 -11.76 -8.08
N LEU A 104 8.23 -11.90 -8.57
CA LEU A 104 7.28 -12.93 -8.12
C LEU A 104 7.30 -14.19 -9.00
N ASP A 105 7.85 -14.09 -10.21
CA ASP A 105 7.96 -15.19 -11.18
C ASP A 105 9.31 -15.04 -11.90
N GLU A 106 10.17 -16.06 -11.83
CA GLU A 106 11.51 -16.02 -12.43
C GLU A 106 11.47 -16.16 -13.97
N ASP A 107 10.40 -16.75 -14.51
CA ASP A 107 10.27 -17.01 -15.95
C ASP A 107 9.61 -15.85 -16.71
N VAL A 108 9.01 -14.89 -15.99
CA VAL A 108 8.30 -13.76 -16.57
C VAL A 108 8.93 -12.45 -16.08
N PRO A 109 9.55 -11.66 -16.98
CA PRO A 109 10.07 -10.34 -16.61
C PRO A 109 8.93 -9.53 -15.97
N PRO A 110 9.09 -9.05 -14.74
CA PRO A 110 7.96 -8.47 -14.06
C PRO A 110 7.58 -7.15 -14.71
N PRO A 111 6.28 -6.91 -14.95
CA PRO A 111 5.84 -5.64 -15.48
C PRO A 111 6.23 -4.55 -14.48
N ALA A 112 6.91 -3.52 -14.98
CA ALA A 112 7.17 -2.33 -14.19
C ALA A 112 5.86 -1.56 -14.02
N MET A 113 5.45 -1.32 -12.78
CA MET A 113 4.34 -0.45 -12.47
C MET A 113 4.88 0.91 -12.04
N THR A 114 4.43 1.98 -12.69
CA THR A 114 4.75 3.35 -12.27
C THR A 114 3.64 3.86 -11.37
N LEU A 115 4.01 4.29 -10.17
CA LEU A 115 3.11 4.81 -9.14
C LEU A 115 3.38 6.31 -8.96
N ARG A 116 2.34 7.14 -8.93
CA ARG A 116 2.46 8.55 -8.53
C ARG A 116 2.30 8.65 -7.01
N LEU A 117 3.33 9.11 -6.32
CA LEU A 117 3.34 9.29 -4.87
C LEU A 117 3.16 10.77 -4.52
N THR A 118 1.98 11.13 -4.04
CA THR A 118 1.65 12.52 -3.66
C THR A 118 1.87 12.71 -2.16
N PRO A 119 2.65 13.70 -1.72
CA PRO A 119 2.97 13.87 -0.31
C PRO A 119 1.73 14.23 0.52
N VAL A 120 1.50 13.47 1.59
CA VAL A 120 0.49 13.75 2.63
C VAL A 120 1.14 14.52 3.78
N ASP A 121 2.29 14.02 4.23
CA ASP A 121 3.15 14.65 5.23
C ASP A 121 4.63 14.29 4.92
N ALA A 122 5.55 14.62 5.83
CA ALA A 122 6.98 14.39 5.63
C ALA A 122 7.38 12.89 5.52
N ARG A 123 6.49 11.96 5.88
CA ARG A 123 6.75 10.51 5.85
C ARG A 123 5.74 9.76 5.01
N THR A 124 4.52 10.26 4.85
CA THR A 124 3.42 9.54 4.19
C THR A 124 3.13 10.11 2.82
N PHE A 125 3.08 9.24 1.81
CA PHE A 125 2.77 9.59 0.42
C PHE A 125 1.62 8.72 -0.10
N ALA A 126 0.57 9.34 -0.62
CA ALA A 126 -0.58 8.66 -1.21
C ALA A 126 -0.23 8.13 -2.61
N VAL A 127 -0.57 6.87 -2.87
CA VAL A 127 -0.38 6.20 -4.17
C VAL A 127 -1.57 6.52 -5.07
N ASP A 128 -1.31 7.12 -6.23
CA ASP A 128 -2.28 7.45 -7.28
C ASP A 128 -3.55 8.18 -6.77
N GLY A 129 -3.41 8.93 -5.67
CA GLY A 129 -4.49 9.65 -5.01
C GLY A 129 -5.54 8.77 -4.31
N GLY A 130 -5.25 7.48 -4.13
CA GLY A 130 -6.09 6.49 -3.44
C GLY A 130 -5.89 6.47 -1.92
N ASP A 131 -6.22 5.32 -1.32
CA ASP A 131 -6.12 5.00 0.10
C ASP A 131 -4.88 4.15 0.46
N GLN A 132 -4.06 3.83 -0.55
CA GLN A 132 -2.77 3.18 -0.34
C GLN A 132 -1.67 4.21 -0.12
N TYR A 133 -0.72 3.87 0.74
CA TYR A 133 0.38 4.75 1.12
C TYR A 133 1.75 4.08 0.96
N VAL A 134 2.73 4.89 0.58
CA VAL A 134 4.15 4.61 0.80
C VAL A 134 4.61 5.46 1.98
N HIS A 135 5.29 4.82 2.94
CA HIS A 135 5.88 5.53 4.07
C HIS A 135 7.39 5.56 3.98
N PHE A 136 7.99 6.74 3.97
CA PHE A 136 9.43 6.91 4.10
C PHE A 136 9.80 7.04 5.58
N VAL A 137 10.69 6.16 6.04
CA VAL A 137 10.99 6.00 7.46
C VAL A 137 12.48 6.15 7.74
N GLU A 138 12.78 6.47 9.01
CA GLU A 138 14.14 6.70 9.52
C GLU A 138 14.94 7.73 8.70
N PRO A 139 14.46 8.99 8.64
CA PRO A 139 15.23 10.05 7.99
C PRO A 139 16.54 10.32 8.75
N ASP A 140 17.62 10.49 8.01
CA ASP A 140 18.90 10.98 8.54
C ASP A 140 18.83 12.48 8.90
N GLU A 141 19.95 13.05 9.34
CA GLU A 141 20.04 14.49 9.70
C GLU A 141 19.72 15.43 8.53
N SER A 142 19.87 14.98 7.29
CA SER A 142 19.53 15.73 6.08
C SER A 142 18.06 15.56 5.66
N GLY A 143 17.31 14.68 6.33
CA GLY A 143 15.93 14.33 6.02
C GLY A 143 15.79 13.28 4.93
N ARG A 144 16.87 12.56 4.58
CA ARG A 144 16.81 11.46 3.60
C ARG A 144 16.39 10.17 4.31
N PRO A 145 15.34 9.49 3.87
CA PRO A 145 14.88 8.26 4.50
C PRO A 145 15.84 7.10 4.21
N ALA A 146 16.10 6.28 5.22
CA ALA A 146 16.84 5.03 5.08
C ALA A 146 15.98 3.91 4.46
N TYR A 147 14.65 3.99 4.58
CA TYR A 147 13.74 2.96 4.04
C TYR A 147 12.46 3.56 3.46
N ALA A 148 11.87 2.82 2.53
CA ALA A 148 10.48 2.97 2.10
C ALA A 148 9.66 1.75 2.56
N SER A 149 8.48 1.98 3.13
CA SER A 149 7.51 0.95 3.49
C SER A 149 6.36 1.00 2.50
N ALA A 150 6.14 -0.09 1.77
CA ALA A 150 5.08 -0.20 0.78
C ALA A 150 4.60 -1.65 0.70
N LEU A 151 3.32 -1.89 0.39
CA LEU A 151 2.78 -3.25 0.19
C LEU A 151 3.08 -4.22 1.36
N GLY A 152 3.07 -3.70 2.59
CA GLY A 152 3.39 -4.47 3.81
C GLY A 152 4.86 -4.89 3.96
N ARG A 153 5.78 -4.32 3.16
CA ARG A 153 7.22 -4.62 3.14
C ARG A 153 8.05 -3.37 3.39
N ILE A 154 9.27 -3.57 3.87
CA ILE A 154 10.30 -2.54 4.02
C ILE A 154 11.33 -2.71 2.92
N PHE A 155 11.68 -1.60 2.26
CA PHE A 155 12.66 -1.50 1.18
C PHE A 155 13.80 -0.61 1.67
N PRO A 156 14.96 -1.18 2.06
CA PRO A 156 16.18 -0.44 2.34
C PRO A 156 16.63 0.40 1.16
N ARG A 157 17.02 1.65 1.41
CA ARG A 157 17.66 2.50 0.41
C ARG A 157 19.08 2.00 0.14
N SER A 158 19.39 1.67 -1.10
CA SER A 158 20.75 1.23 -1.46
C SER A 158 21.58 2.34 -2.11
N ARG A 159 20.95 3.37 -2.69
CA ARG A 159 21.59 4.57 -3.29
C ARG A 159 20.62 5.76 -3.28
#